data_AF-A0A392UZ62-F1
#
_entry.id   AF-A0A392UZ62-F1
#
_cell.length_a   1.000
_cell.length_b   1.000
_cell.length_c   1.000
_cell.angle_alpha   90.00
_cell.angle_beta   90.00
_cell.angle_gamma   90.00
#
_symmetry.space_group_name_H-M   'P 1'
#
loop_
_entity.id
_entity.type
_entity.pdbx_description
1 polymer ?
#
loop_
_entity_poly.entity_id
_entity_poly.type
_entity_poly.pdbx_seq_one_letter_code
_entity_poly.pdbx_strand_id
1 'polypeptide(L)' 'MEGSTIHFFNSLLDENPNLTWEDLRSELLERYGGLGEGDVYEQLTEIRQRGTMEEYIKEFERLTAQIPRLPK' A
#
# COMPACT_ATOMS: atom_id res chain seq x y z
N MET A 1 -25.63 -5.05 3.96
CA MET A 1 -24.70 -4.21 4.74
C MET A 1 -23.73 -3.64 3.73
N GLU A 2 -23.76 -2.34 3.48
CA GLU A 2 -22.73 -1.68 2.67
C GLU A 2 -21.39 -1.87 3.39
N GLY A 3 -20.35 -2.29 2.67
CA GLY A 3 -19.07 -2.68 3.28
C GLY A 3 -18.37 -1.49 3.95
N SER A 4 -17.47 -1.76 4.90
CA SER A 4 -16.66 -0.76 5.62
C SER A 4 -15.90 0.21 4.70
N THR A 5 -15.64 -0.18 3.45
CA THR A 5 -15.08 0.67 2.40
C THR A 5 -15.99 1.82 2.01
N ILE A 6 -17.30 1.60 1.87
CA ILE A 6 -18.27 2.63 1.46
C ILE A 6 -18.39 3.69 2.55
N HIS A 7 -18.41 3.28 3.82
CA HIS A 7 -18.44 4.20 4.95
C HIS A 7 -17.21 5.11 5.00
N PHE A 8 -16.02 4.59 4.70
CA PHE A 8 -14.80 5.41 4.63
C PHE A 8 -14.89 6.48 3.54
N PHE A 9 -15.31 6.11 2.32
CA PHE A 9 -15.44 7.08 1.23
C PHE A 9 -16.47 8.16 1.54
N ASN A 10 -17.61 7.79 2.12
CA ASN A 10 -18.63 8.76 2.50
C ASN A 10 -18.10 9.75 3.56
N SER A 11 -17.42 9.25 4.60
CA SER A 11 -16.78 10.12 5.60
C SER A 11 -15.71 11.01 5.00
N LEU A 12 -14.85 10.48 4.11
CA LEU A 12 -13.78 11.25 3.48
C LEU A 12 -14.33 12.38 2.59
N LEU A 13 -15.41 12.14 1.86
CA LEU A 13 -16.07 13.14 1.02
C LEU A 13 -16.84 14.18 1.84
N ASP A 14 -17.45 13.78 2.95
CA ASP A 14 -18.15 14.69 3.87
C ASP A 14 -17.18 15.63 4.61
N GLU A 15 -16.00 15.13 5.00
CA GLU A 15 -14.97 15.90 5.70
C GLU A 15 -14.19 16.82 4.75
N ASN A 16 -14.00 16.41 3.49
CA ASN A 16 -13.24 17.15 2.49
C ASN A 16 -14.09 17.44 1.24
N PRO A 17 -14.97 18.46 1.27
CA PRO A 17 -15.83 18.79 0.12
C PRO A 17 -15.07 19.28 -1.12
N ASN A 18 -13.80 19.67 -0.97
CA ASN A 18 -12.90 20.07 -2.06
C ASN A 18 -11.82 19.02 -2.35
N LEU A 19 -12.03 17.75 -1.97
CA LEU A 19 -11.07 16.67 -2.15
C LEU A 19 -10.57 16.60 -3.60
N THR A 20 -9.27 16.75 -3.80
CA THR A 20 -8.67 16.60 -5.12
C THR A 20 -8.34 15.13 -5.39
N TRP A 21 -8.05 14.82 -6.65
CA TRP A 21 -7.59 13.48 -7.03
C TRP A 21 -6.32 13.06 -6.30
N GLU A 22 -5.39 13.98 -6.03
CA GLU A 22 -4.14 13.68 -5.32
C GLU A 22 -4.40 13.38 -3.83
N ASP A 23 -5.35 14.10 -3.21
CA ASP A 23 -5.74 13.85 -1.81
C ASP A 23 -6.42 12.48 -1.68
N LEU A 24 -7.38 12.19 -2.57
CA LEU A 24 -8.04 10.89 -2.62
C LEU A 24 -7.03 9.75 -2.83
N ARG A 25 -6.09 9.93 -3.76
CA ARG A 25 -5.04 8.95 -4.03
C ARG A 25 -4.17 8.70 -2.80
N SER A 26 -3.78 9.76 -2.08
CA SER A 26 -2.96 9.67 -0.87
C SER A 26 -3.67 8.89 0.24
N GLU A 27 -4.94 9.21 0.51
CA GLU A 27 -5.80 8.53 1.48
C GLU A 27 -6.00 7.04 1.16
N LEU A 28 -6.12 6.70 -0.12
CA LEU A 28 -6.20 5.30 -0.56
C LEU A 28 -4.88 4.55 -0.40
N LEU A 29 -3.76 5.22 -0.64
CA LEU A 29 -2.43 4.63 -0.44
C LEU A 29 -2.13 4.44 1.05
N GLU A 30 -2.55 5.36 1.91
CA GLU A 30 -2.43 5.21 3.36
C GLU A 30 -3.28 4.03 3.87
N ARG A 31 -4.53 3.94 3.43
CA ARG A 31 -5.47 2.92 3.92
C ARG A 31 -5.28 1.54 3.30
N TYR A 32 -4.88 1.47 2.04
CA TYR A 32 -4.83 0.22 1.26
C TYR A 32 -3.52 0.00 0.51
N GLY A 33 -2.65 1.00 0.41
CA GLY A 33 -1.42 0.94 -0.39
C GLY A 33 -0.35 -0.01 0.15
N GLY A 34 -0.51 -0.53 1.36
CA GLY A 34 0.33 -1.62 1.85
C GLY A 34 1.81 -1.24 2.00
N LEU A 35 2.09 0.05 2.22
CA LEU A 35 3.23 0.45 3.03
C LEU A 35 2.93 -0.04 4.46
N GLY A 36 3.10 -1.35 4.67
CA GLY A 36 3.13 -1.91 6.01
C GLY A 36 4.13 -1.12 6.85
N GLU A 37 3.92 -1.05 8.15
CA GLU A 37 4.85 -0.39 9.08
C GLU A 37 6.31 -0.75 8.71
N GLY A 38 7.10 0.26 8.37
CA GLY A 38 8.50 0.11 7.96
C GLY A 38 8.78 0.47 6.50
N ASP A 39 9.95 1.07 6.27
CA ASP A 39 10.47 1.39 4.94
C ASP A 39 10.57 0.10 4.09
N VAL A 40 10.44 0.19 2.76
CA VAL A 40 10.56 -0.97 1.85
C VAL A 40 11.87 -1.72 2.07
N TYR A 41 12.93 -0.99 2.42
CA TYR A 41 14.22 -1.56 2.78
C TYR A 41 14.17 -2.38 4.08
N GLU A 42 13.44 -1.93 5.10
CA GLU A 42 13.23 -2.66 6.35
C GLU A 42 12.45 -3.96 6.09
N GLN A 43 11.35 -3.87 5.34
CA GLN A 43 10.56 -5.05 4.95
C GLN A 43 11.40 -6.08 4.17
N LEU A 44 12.31 -5.64 3.29
CA LEU A 44 13.24 -6.52 2.58
C LEU A 44 14.25 -7.21 3.50
N THR A 45 14.67 -6.58 4.60
CA THR A 45 15.56 -7.22 5.57
C THR A 45 14.85 -8.27 6.43
N GLU A 46 13.54 -8.11 6.60
CA GLU A 46 12.72 -8.98 7.44
C GLU A 46 12.06 -10.14 6.69
N ILE A 47 11.98 -10.07 5.36
CA ILE A 47 11.36 -11.11 4.55
C ILE A 47 12.07 -12.47 4.75
N ARG A 48 11.28 -13.51 5.01
CA ARG A 48 11.74 -14.90 5.18
C ARG A 48 10.77 -15.82 4.45
N GLN A 49 11.27 -16.92 3.89
CA GLN A 49 10.39 -17.95 3.32
C GLN A 49 9.61 -18.64 4.45
N ARG A 50 8.34 -18.29 4.61
CA ARG A 50 7.42 -18.90 5.57
C ARG A 50 6.47 -19.94 4.95
N GLY A 51 6.35 -19.93 3.63
CA GLY A 51 5.48 -20.82 2.85
C GLY A 51 6.18 -21.39 1.63
N THR A 52 5.48 -21.43 0.50
CA THR A 52 6.06 -21.93 -0.75
C THR A 52 7.11 -20.95 -1.30
N MET A 53 7.99 -21.47 -2.16
CA MET A 53 8.97 -20.64 -2.85
C MET A 53 8.28 -19.59 -3.75
N GLU A 54 7.13 -19.94 -4.35
CA GLU A 54 6.34 -19.04 -5.18
C GLU A 54 5.76 -17.88 -4.37
N GLU A 55 5.26 -18.14 -3.16
CA GLU A 55 4.78 -17.11 -2.25
C GLU A 55 5.91 -16.16 -1.83
N TYR A 56 7.08 -16.71 -1.50
CA TYR A 56 8.26 -15.92 -1.20
C TYR A 56 8.69 -15.03 -2.37
N ILE A 57 8.78 -15.59 -3.58
CA ILE A 57 9.17 -14.83 -4.78
C ILE A 57 8.17 -13.71 -5.05
N LYS A 58 6.87 -14.00 -4.96
CA LYS A 58 5.82 -13.00 -5.17
C LYS A 58 5.93 -11.83 -4.18
N GLU A 59 6.22 -12.12 -2.91
CA GLU A 59 6.39 -11.09 -1.89
C GLU A 59 7.68 -10.29 -2.08
N PHE A 60 8.78 -10.96 -2.45
CA PHE A 60 10.05 -10.32 -2.80
C PHE A 60 9.92 -9.39 -4.03
N GLU A 61 9.26 -9.85 -5.09
CA GLU A 61 8.98 -9.04 -6.29
C GLU A 61 8.09 -7.83 -5.97
N ARG A 62 7.07 -8.00 -5.11
CA ARG A 62 6.23 -6.89 -4.63
C ARG A 62 7.05 -5.79 -3.95
N LEU A 63 8.02 -6.17 -3.10
CA LEU A 63 8.87 -5.21 -2.39
C LEU A 63 9.86 -4.53 -3.34
N THR A 64 10.56 -5.30 -4.16
CA THR A 64 11.56 -4.75 -5.10
C THR A 64 10.97 -3.85 -6.19
N ALA A 65 9.71 -4.07 -6.60
CA ALA A 65 9.01 -3.20 -7.55
C ALA A 65 8.74 -1.78 -7.02
N GLN A 66 8.79 -1.59 -5.70
CA GLN A 66 8.61 -0.28 -5.05
C GLN A 66 9.92 0.52 -5.00
N ILE A 67 11.08 -0.13 -5.23
CA ILE A 67 12.37 0.56 -5.24
C ILE A 67 12.51 1.30 -6.58
N PRO A 68 12.72 2.63 -6.56
CA PRO A 68 13.01 3.38 -7.78
C PRO A 68 14.21 2.76 -8.50
N ARG A 69 14.10 2.56 -9.81
CA ARG A 69 15.24 2.08 -10.60
C ARG A 69 16.39 3.06 -10.42
N LEU A 70 17.55 2.55 -10.02
CA LEU A 70 18.76 3.37 -9.94
C LEU A 70 19.02 4.02 -11.31
N PRO A 71 19.36 5.32 -11.35
CA PRO A 71 19.78 5.95 -12.59
C PRO A 71 21.00 5.20 -13.15
N LYS A 72 21.03 5.04 -14.48
CA LYS A 72 22.15 4.44 -15.21
C LYS A 72 23.36 5.37 -15.25
#